data_AF-A0A846HHW4-F1
#
_entry.id   AF-A0A846HHW4-F1
#
_cell.length_a   1.000
_cell.length_b   1.000
_cell.length_c   1.000
_cell.angle_alpha   90.00
_cell.angle_beta   90.00
_cell.angle_gamma   90.00
#
_symmetry.space_group_name_H-M   'P 1'
#
loop_
_entity.id
_entity.type
_entity.pdbx_description
1 polymer ?
#
loop_
_entity_poly.entity_id
_entity_poly.type
_entity_poly.pdbx_seq_one_letter_code
_entity_poly.pdbx_strand_id
1 'polypeptide(L)'
;MPMQLEFIPVEEFYFALTLAVRTLDDLEKPGLVAQVRSHFQTQYGQPSTVASGKQNTFNYVFRVLDVDNSPSPMLIVSISDYQDKLRLASDYGWMLDAQRKPIRTDNFSQREQFAQQLRSHLQQSLQLPLS
;
A
#
# COMPACT_ATOMS: atom_id res chain seq x y z
N MET A 1 -14.58 0.16 13.13
CA MET A 1 -14.54 -1.19 12.50
C MET A 1 -13.07 -1.47 12.19
N PRO A 2 -12.62 -2.74 12.12
CA PRO A 2 -11.24 -3.02 11.73
C PRO A 2 -11.01 -2.60 10.27
N MET A 3 -9.79 -2.14 9.95
CA MET A 3 -9.34 -1.80 8.59
C MET A 3 -9.68 -2.92 7.60
N GLN A 4 -10.14 -2.56 6.40
CA GLN A 4 -10.33 -3.50 5.29
C GLN A 4 -9.54 -3.06 4.06
N LEU A 5 -9.06 -4.04 3.28
CA LEU A 5 -8.32 -3.83 2.04
C LEU A 5 -9.12 -4.42 0.87
N GLU A 6 -9.56 -3.56 -0.03
CA GLU A 6 -10.23 -3.95 -1.28
C GLU A 6 -9.23 -3.86 -2.44
N PHE A 7 -8.96 -4.98 -3.10
CA PHE A 7 -7.98 -5.04 -4.18
C PHE A 7 -8.43 -4.24 -5.41
N ILE A 8 -7.50 -3.47 -5.98
CA ILE A 8 -7.71 -2.69 -7.20
C ILE A 8 -6.98 -3.40 -8.36
N PRO A 9 -7.71 -3.98 -9.32
CA PRO A 9 -7.10 -4.66 -10.45
C PRO A 9 -6.48 -3.65 -11.44
N VAL A 10 -5.66 -4.14 -12.38
CA VAL A 10 -4.92 -3.29 -13.33
C VAL A 10 -5.83 -2.41 -14.18
N GLU A 11 -7.01 -2.91 -14.53
CA GLU A 11 -8.02 -2.21 -15.33
C GLU A 11 -8.53 -0.94 -14.64
N GLU A 12 -8.50 -0.92 -13.31
CA GLU A 12 -8.95 0.20 -12.48
C GLU A 12 -7.79 1.05 -11.96
N PHE A 13 -6.54 0.65 -12.22
CA PHE A 13 -5.36 1.26 -11.58
C PHE A 13 -5.09 2.73 -11.96
N TYR A 14 -5.63 3.22 -13.08
CA TYR A 14 -5.35 4.56 -13.60
C TYR A 14 -5.55 5.70 -12.59
N PHE A 15 -6.47 5.56 -11.63
CA PHE A 15 -6.68 6.59 -10.61
C PHE A 15 -5.57 6.61 -9.54
N ALA A 16 -4.98 5.45 -9.20
CA ALA A 16 -3.96 5.35 -8.15
C ALA A 16 -2.66 6.08 -8.54
N LEU A 17 -2.37 6.19 -9.84
CA LEU A 17 -1.27 6.98 -10.41
C LEU A 17 -1.38 8.48 -10.11
N THR A 18 -2.57 8.95 -9.75
CA THR A 18 -2.82 10.39 -9.51
C THR A 18 -2.69 10.80 -8.06
N LEU A 19 -2.40 9.87 -7.15
CA LEU A 19 -2.38 10.10 -5.71
C LEU A 19 -0.96 10.38 -5.18
N ALA A 20 -0.88 11.02 -4.01
CA ALA A 20 0.36 11.38 -3.34
C ALA A 20 0.97 10.20 -2.56
N VAL A 21 1.07 9.01 -3.18
CA VAL A 21 1.55 7.79 -2.52
C VAL A 21 3.02 7.96 -2.09
N ARG A 22 3.31 7.61 -0.84
CA ARG A 22 4.64 7.70 -0.22
C ARG A 22 4.93 6.45 0.58
N THR A 23 6.20 6.06 0.67
CA THR A 23 6.63 4.95 1.53
C THR A 23 6.15 5.18 2.97
N LEU A 24 5.61 4.12 3.56
CA LEU A 24 5.28 4.01 4.98
C LEU A 24 6.38 3.22 5.70
N ASP A 25 6.75 2.07 5.15
CA ASP A 25 7.71 1.15 5.75
C ASP A 25 8.35 0.27 4.68
N ASP A 26 9.57 -0.22 4.94
CA ASP A 26 10.28 -1.20 4.13
C ASP A 26 10.66 -2.39 5.03
N LEU A 27 9.96 -3.52 4.87
CA LEU A 27 10.16 -4.70 5.69
C LEU A 27 11.26 -5.58 5.10
N GLU A 28 12.37 -5.67 5.81
CA GLU A 28 13.54 -6.46 5.43
C GLU A 28 13.56 -7.79 6.17
N LYS A 29 12.97 -8.82 5.56
CA LYS A 29 12.94 -10.17 6.10
C LYS A 29 13.20 -11.20 5.01
N PRO A 30 14.18 -12.11 5.18
CA PRO A 30 14.50 -13.12 4.18
C PRO A 30 13.28 -13.94 3.77
N GLY A 31 13.05 -14.05 2.45
CA GLY A 31 11.95 -14.82 1.87
C GLY A 31 10.56 -14.17 1.98
N LEU A 32 10.41 -13.07 2.70
CA LEU A 32 9.10 -12.43 2.91
C LEU A 32 8.48 -11.98 1.59
N VAL A 33 9.26 -11.33 0.73
CA VAL A 33 8.81 -10.88 -0.60
C VAL A 33 8.21 -12.01 -1.41
N ALA A 34 8.88 -13.17 -1.45
CA ALA A 34 8.41 -14.33 -2.20
C ALA A 34 7.11 -14.92 -1.62
N GLN A 35 7.00 -14.97 -0.29
CA GLN A 35 5.80 -15.46 0.40
C GLN A 35 4.59 -14.56 0.13
N VAL A 36 4.75 -13.25 0.28
CA VAL A 36 3.67 -12.27 0.00
C VAL A 36 3.27 -12.32 -1.46
N ARG A 37 4.24 -12.35 -2.38
CA ARG A 37 3.95 -12.47 -3.82
C ARG A 37 3.13 -13.72 -4.13
N SER A 38 3.51 -14.87 -3.58
CA SER A 38 2.80 -16.14 -3.78
C SER A 38 1.36 -16.07 -3.25
N HIS A 39 1.18 -15.50 -2.05
CA HIS A 39 -0.14 -15.34 -1.43
C HIS A 39 -1.03 -14.43 -2.28
N PHE A 40 -0.54 -13.24 -2.64
CA PHE A 40 -1.30 -12.29 -3.45
C PHE A 40 -1.59 -12.81 -4.85
N GLN A 41 -0.66 -13.53 -5.47
CA GLN A 41 -0.92 -14.17 -6.77
C GLN A 41 -2.03 -15.21 -6.69
N THR A 42 -2.08 -15.98 -5.58
CA THR A 42 -3.14 -16.98 -5.36
C THR A 42 -4.50 -16.31 -5.10
N GLN A 43 -4.51 -15.21 -4.34
CA GLN A 43 -5.75 -14.56 -3.90
C GLN A 43 -6.32 -13.59 -4.94
N TYR A 44 -5.47 -12.81 -5.61
CA TYR A 44 -5.86 -11.69 -6.47
C TYR A 44 -5.43 -11.87 -7.93
N GLY A 45 -4.61 -12.87 -8.23
CA GLY A 45 -4.15 -13.14 -9.59
C GLY A 45 -2.98 -12.25 -10.01
N GLN A 46 -3.21 -11.34 -10.96
CA GLN A 46 -2.16 -10.48 -11.50
C GLN A 46 -1.95 -9.24 -10.61
N PRO A 47 -0.72 -8.73 -10.47
CA PRO A 47 -0.46 -7.45 -9.80
C PRO A 47 -1.19 -6.29 -10.49
N SER A 48 -1.57 -5.26 -9.72
CA SER A 48 -2.19 -4.04 -10.25
C SER A 48 -1.27 -3.33 -11.25
N THR A 49 0.04 -3.33 -11.00
CA THR A 49 1.07 -2.88 -11.95
C THR A 49 2.40 -3.57 -11.72
N VAL A 50 3.28 -3.50 -12.71
CA VAL A 50 4.72 -3.75 -12.58
C VAL A 50 5.44 -2.58 -13.21
N ALA A 51 6.43 -1.99 -12.52
CA ALA A 51 7.22 -0.93 -13.14
C ALA A 51 8.17 -1.55 -14.17
N SER A 52 8.28 -0.91 -15.32
CA SER A 52 9.27 -1.25 -16.34
C SER A 52 10.69 -1.12 -15.76
N GLY A 53 11.55 -2.14 -15.89
CA GLY A 53 12.99 -2.00 -15.62
C GLY A 53 13.48 -2.36 -14.21
N LYS A 54 13.08 -3.51 -13.65
CA LYS A 54 13.64 -4.14 -12.43
C LYS A 54 13.49 -3.35 -11.11
N GLN A 55 12.69 -2.28 -11.05
CA GLN A 55 12.46 -1.56 -9.79
C GLN A 55 11.61 -2.37 -8.81
N ASN A 56 10.65 -3.13 -9.33
CA ASN A 56 9.82 -4.09 -8.60
C ASN A 56 9.34 -5.20 -9.55
N THR A 57 9.04 -6.38 -9.01
CA THR A 57 8.47 -7.54 -9.70
C THR A 57 6.96 -7.66 -9.50
N PHE A 58 6.38 -6.97 -8.51
CA PHE A 58 4.93 -6.81 -8.33
C PHE A 58 4.59 -5.47 -7.66
N ASN A 59 3.36 -5.01 -7.88
CA ASN A 59 2.70 -3.99 -7.07
C ASN A 59 1.21 -4.32 -6.99
N TYR A 60 0.73 -4.71 -5.81
CA TYR A 60 -0.69 -4.87 -5.52
C TYR A 60 -1.18 -3.64 -4.77
N VAL A 61 -2.25 -3.05 -5.28
CA VAL A 61 -2.81 -1.80 -4.76
C VAL A 61 -4.21 -2.05 -4.25
N PHE A 62 -4.51 -1.43 -3.11
CA PHE A 62 -5.72 -1.65 -2.36
C PHE A 62 -6.35 -0.32 -1.98
N ARG A 63 -7.68 -0.26 -2.08
CA ARG A 63 -8.48 0.74 -1.40
C ARG A 63 -8.59 0.35 0.06
N VAL A 64 -8.31 1.29 0.95
CA VAL A 64 -8.48 1.10 2.38
C VAL A 64 -9.85 1.62 2.78
N LEU A 65 -10.64 0.77 3.43
CA LEU A 65 -11.93 1.12 4.00
C LEU A 65 -11.84 1.18 5.52
N ASP A 66 -12.82 1.86 6.13
CA ASP A 66 -12.98 1.98 7.59
C ASP A 66 -11.81 2.67 8.34
N VAL A 67 -11.03 3.53 7.66
CA VAL A 67 -10.14 4.49 8.33
C VAL A 67 -10.32 5.89 7.76
N ASP A 68 -10.24 6.89 8.64
CA ASP A 68 -10.37 8.29 8.27
C ASP A 68 -9.14 8.78 7.49
N ASN A 69 -9.36 9.28 6.27
CA ASN A 69 -8.36 9.91 5.42
C ASN A 69 -8.73 11.34 5.02
N SER A 70 -9.57 12.00 5.82
CA SER A 70 -10.00 13.36 5.56
C SER A 70 -8.82 14.31 5.32
N PRO A 71 -8.92 15.24 4.35
CA PRO A 71 -10.10 15.55 3.54
C PRO A 71 -10.28 14.66 2.29
N SER A 72 -9.38 13.70 2.04
CA SER A 72 -9.50 12.81 0.87
C SER A 72 -10.60 11.77 1.09
N PRO A 73 -11.52 11.58 0.13
CA PRO A 73 -12.55 10.54 0.24
C PRO A 73 -12.00 9.13 -0.02
N MET A 74 -10.75 9.02 -0.44
CA MET A 74 -10.11 7.78 -0.84
C MET A 74 -8.76 7.65 -0.15
N LEU A 75 -8.45 6.43 0.28
CA LEU A 75 -7.16 6.07 0.85
C LEU A 75 -6.64 4.84 0.13
N ILE A 76 -5.39 4.90 -0.33
CA ILE A 76 -4.74 3.83 -1.07
C ILE A 76 -3.53 3.31 -0.33
N VAL A 77 -3.38 1.99 -0.37
CA VAL A 77 -2.16 1.29 0.03
C VAL A 77 -1.61 0.55 -1.18
N SER A 78 -0.30 0.62 -1.35
CA SER A 78 0.47 -0.15 -2.32
C SER A 78 1.43 -1.07 -1.57
N ILE A 79 1.46 -2.33 -1.98
CA ILE A 79 2.35 -3.37 -1.45
C ILE A 79 3.15 -3.90 -2.63
N SER A 80 4.45 -3.65 -2.59
CA SER A 80 5.37 -3.98 -3.68
C SER A 80 6.67 -4.54 -3.13
N ASP A 81 7.44 -5.20 -3.97
CA ASP A 81 8.85 -5.44 -3.68
C ASP A 81 9.70 -4.22 -4.06
N TYR A 82 10.80 -4.00 -3.35
CA TYR A 82 11.82 -3.03 -3.69
C TYR A 82 13.15 -3.46 -3.09
N GLN A 83 14.16 -3.73 -3.92
CA GLN A 83 15.49 -4.16 -3.46
C GLN A 83 15.44 -5.30 -2.42
N ASP A 84 14.68 -6.36 -2.73
CA ASP A 84 14.44 -7.52 -1.84
C ASP A 84 13.71 -7.23 -0.51
N LYS A 85 13.15 -6.03 -0.35
CA LYS A 85 12.29 -5.63 0.78
C LYS A 85 10.84 -5.61 0.36
N LEU A 86 9.94 -5.88 1.30
CA LEU A 86 8.51 -5.64 1.10
C LEU A 86 8.23 -4.17 1.48
N ARG A 87 7.94 -3.35 0.47
CA ARG A 87 7.59 -1.96 0.64
C ARG A 87 6.09 -1.81 0.86
N LEU A 88 5.74 -1.13 1.94
CA LEU A 88 4.39 -0.62 2.19
C LEU A 88 4.39 0.87 1.85
N ALA A 89 3.47 1.30 1.00
CA ALA A 89 3.32 2.70 0.64
C ALA A 89 1.84 3.11 0.71
N SER A 90 1.58 4.38 0.99
CA SER A 90 0.23 4.92 1.04
C SER A 90 0.24 6.43 0.88
N ASP A 91 -0.86 6.97 0.39
CA ASP A 91 -1.17 8.40 0.43
C ASP A 91 -1.73 8.85 1.80
N TYR A 92 -1.84 7.96 2.81
CA TYR A 92 -2.24 8.35 4.16
C TYR A 92 -1.42 9.52 4.69
N GLY A 93 -2.11 10.56 5.17
CA GLY A 93 -1.48 11.78 5.66
C GLY A 93 -1.00 12.73 4.56
N TRP A 94 -1.16 12.39 3.29
CA TRP A 94 -0.79 13.19 2.13
C TRP A 94 -1.98 13.45 1.22
N MET A 95 -1.97 14.58 0.54
CA MET A 95 -2.85 14.85 -0.59
C MET A 95 -2.12 15.69 -1.63
N LEU A 96 -2.73 15.88 -2.79
CA LEU A 96 -2.26 16.85 -3.76
C LEU A 96 -3.02 18.16 -3.60
N ASP A 97 -2.31 19.29 -3.65
CA ASP A 97 -2.93 20.60 -3.77
C ASP A 97 -3.49 20.84 -5.19
N ALA A 98 -4.09 22.02 -5.42
CA ALA A 98 -4.65 22.41 -6.70
C ALA A 98 -3.61 22.44 -7.85
N GLN A 99 -2.32 22.53 -7.54
CA GLN A 99 -1.21 22.50 -8.49
C GLN A 99 -0.57 21.11 -8.62
N ARG A 100 -1.23 20.07 -8.08
CA ARG A 100 -0.74 18.69 -8.03
C ARG A 100 0.57 18.54 -7.24
N LYS A 101 0.84 19.42 -6.28
CA LYS A 101 1.98 19.28 -5.38
C LYS A 101 1.57 18.50 -4.14
N PRO A 102 2.39 17.53 -3.69
CA PRO A 102 2.15 16.82 -2.43
C PRO A 102 2.19 17.76 -1.23
N ILE A 103 1.12 17.75 -0.43
CA ILE A 103 1.00 18.48 0.83
C ILE A 103 0.58 17.52 1.95
N ARG A 104 0.94 17.86 3.19
CA ARG A 104 0.56 17.09 4.38
C ARG A 104 -0.85 17.47 4.82
N THR A 105 -1.60 16.48 5.29
CA THR A 105 -2.90 16.66 5.95
C THR A 105 -2.71 16.60 7.47
N ASP A 106 -3.77 16.87 8.24
CA ASP A 106 -3.74 16.76 9.70
C ASP A 106 -3.43 15.34 10.19
N ASN A 107 -3.81 14.33 9.40
CA ASN A 107 -3.53 12.91 9.67
C ASN A 107 -2.05 12.52 9.44
N PHE A 108 -1.21 13.43 8.92
CA PHE A 108 0.20 13.14 8.66
C PHE A 108 0.96 12.67 9.91
N SER A 109 0.64 13.22 11.08
CA SER A 109 1.24 12.85 12.35
C SER A 109 0.95 11.40 12.78
N GLN A 110 -0.11 10.80 12.23
CA GLN A 110 -0.56 9.44 12.57
C GLN A 110 -0.01 8.37 11.60
N ARG A 111 0.86 8.74 10.63
CA ARG A 111 1.38 7.80 9.62
C ARG A 111 2.07 6.57 10.21
N GLU A 112 2.78 6.73 11.32
CA GLU A 112 3.44 5.60 11.98
C GLU A 112 2.42 4.63 12.59
N GLN A 113 1.40 5.15 13.27
CA GLN A 113 0.31 4.35 13.82
C GLN A 113 -0.46 3.63 12.70
N PHE A 114 -0.75 4.33 11.59
CA PHE A 114 -1.37 3.73 10.41
C PHE A 114 -0.52 2.59 9.81
N ALA A 115 0.80 2.78 9.71
CA ALA A 115 1.71 1.75 9.23
C ALA A 115 1.69 0.50 10.14
N GLN A 116 1.67 0.69 11.47
CA GLN A 116 1.55 -0.42 12.43
C GLN A 116 0.21 -1.16 12.31
N GLN A 117 -0.90 -0.44 12.11
CA GLN A 117 -2.22 -1.03 11.87
C GLN A 117 -2.24 -1.85 10.58
N LEU A 118 -1.69 -1.30 9.49
CA LEU A 118 -1.59 -1.99 8.21
C LEU A 118 -0.74 -3.26 8.33
N ARG A 119 0.42 -3.19 8.98
CA ARG A 119 1.28 -4.37 9.24
C ARG A 119 0.55 -5.43 10.04
N SER A 120 -0.17 -5.03 11.09
CA SER A 120 -0.95 -5.94 11.93
C SER A 120 -2.07 -6.62 11.14
N HIS A 121 -2.78 -5.87 10.31
CA HIS A 121 -3.81 -6.39 9.42
C HIS A 121 -3.24 -7.40 8.42
N LEU A 122 -2.14 -7.06 7.74
CA LEU A 122 -1.48 -7.95 6.79
C LEU A 122 -0.92 -9.20 7.45
N GLN A 123 -0.37 -9.10 8.67
CA GLN A 123 0.11 -10.26 9.41
C GLN A 123 -1.03 -11.25 9.71
N GLN A 124 -2.20 -10.73 10.10
CA GLN A 124 -3.38 -11.54 10.38
C GLN A 124 -3.96 -12.16 9.09
N SER A 125 -4.10 -11.38 8.02
CA SER A 125 -4.71 -11.86 6.78
C SER A 125 -3.82 -12.84 6.02
N LEU A 126 -2.51 -12.57 5.97
CA LEU A 126 -1.54 -13.41 5.26
C LEU A 126 -1.05 -14.59 6.11
N GLN A 127 -1.29 -14.55 7.43
CA GLN A 127 -0.70 -15.48 8.41
C GLN A 127 0.84 -15.50 8.34
N LEU A 128 1.45 -14.33 8.06
CA LEU A 128 2.90 -14.16 7.93
C LEU A 128 3.45 -13.27 9.05
N PRO A 129 4.63 -13.58 9.61
CA PRO A 129 5.22 -12.76 10.66
C PRO A 129 5.82 -11.48 10.06
N LEU A 130 5.05 -10.39 10.08
CA LEU A 130 5.45 -9.06 9.60
C LEU A 130 5.99 -8.16 10.72
N SER A 131 6.07 -8.66 11.96
CA SER A 131 6.71 -8.04 13.13
C SER A 131 8.23 -8.15 13.08
#